data_AF-A0A820FIQ0-F1
#
_entry.id   AF-A0A820FIQ0-F1
#
_cell.length_a   1.000
_cell.length_b   1.000
_cell.length_c   1.000
_cell.angle_alpha   90.00
_cell.angle_beta   90.00
_cell.angle_gamma   90.00
#
_symmetry.space_group_name_H-M   'P 1'
#
loop_
_entity.id
_entity.type
_entity.pdbx_description
1 polymer ?
#
loop_
_entity_poly.entity_id
_entity_poly.type
_entity_poly.pdbx_seq_one_letter_code
_entity_poly.pdbx_strand_id
1 'polypeptide(L)'
;MVVFHCGGCGEALKKNQVDKHIASTCRRVSSLSCIDCGKDFTRDSYREHIRCVTEQEKYGGSNYVAPTNMNKGEKKQNQWFEIVQSAINLNSGSAQAKIVLNKLQYYPNTPRKRAKFINFVNNSIKGFPPRVVEEVWSILETLLPK
;
A
#
# COMPACT_ATOMS: atom_id res chain seq x y z
N MET A 1 8.28 -5.32 -11.79
CA MET A 1 9.19 -6.16 -10.97
C MET A 1 10.57 -5.52 -11.08
N VAL A 2 11.20 -5.17 -9.96
CA VAL A 2 12.47 -4.39 -9.96
C VAL A 2 13.68 -5.28 -10.23
N VAL A 3 14.65 -4.73 -10.96
CA VAL A 3 15.94 -5.36 -11.28
C VAL A 3 17.09 -4.59 -10.61
N PHE A 4 18.04 -5.33 -10.05
CA PHE A 4 19.23 -4.83 -9.39
C PHE A 4 20.49 -5.21 -10.15
N HIS A 5 21.49 -4.34 -10.12
CA HIS A 5 22.84 -4.61 -10.57
C HIS A 5 23.70 -5.00 -9.36
N CYS A 6 24.42 -6.11 -9.46
CA CYS A 6 25.33 -6.56 -8.41
C CYS A 6 26.68 -5.82 -8.50
N GLY A 7 27.03 -5.03 -7.48
CA GLY A 7 28.31 -4.31 -7.42
C GLY A 7 29.56 -5.20 -7.26
N GLY A 8 29.38 -6.51 -7.04
CA GLY A 8 30.48 -7.47 -6.92
C GLY A 8 30.87 -8.17 -8.23
N CYS A 9 29.91 -8.44 -9.10
CA CYS A 9 30.14 -9.19 -10.35
C CYS A 9 29.48 -8.57 -11.60
N GLY A 10 28.69 -7.51 -11.46
CA GLY A 10 28.02 -6.83 -12.55
C GLY A 10 26.74 -7.51 -13.07
N GLU A 11 26.29 -8.60 -12.46
CA GLU A 11 25.11 -9.34 -12.92
C GLU A 11 23.80 -8.56 -12.63
N ALA A 12 22.86 -8.59 -13.59
CA ALA A 12 21.52 -8.03 -13.43
C ALA A 12 20.54 -9.07 -12.86
N LEU A 13 20.00 -8.80 -11.67
CA LEU A 13 19.23 -9.73 -10.86
C LEU A 13 17.82 -9.20 -10.61
N LYS A 14 16.79 -9.99 -10.90
CA LYS A 14 15.44 -9.70 -10.43
C LYS A 14 15.40 -9.78 -8.90
N LYS A 15 14.56 -8.98 -8.23
CA LYS A 15 14.48 -8.93 -6.75
C LYS A 15 14.40 -10.32 -6.08
N ASN A 16 13.66 -11.27 -6.65
CA ASN A 16 13.52 -12.63 -6.11
C ASN A 16 14.74 -13.55 -6.33
N GLN A 17 15.69 -13.17 -7.19
CA GLN A 17 16.93 -13.91 -7.47
C GLN A 17 18.12 -13.41 -6.65
N VAL A 18 18.01 -12.21 -6.06
CA VAL A 18 19.09 -11.58 -5.29
C VAL A 18 19.56 -12.47 -4.12
N ASP A 19 18.62 -13.06 -3.38
CA ASP A 19 18.95 -13.94 -2.24
C ASP A 19 19.77 -15.16 -2.67
N LYS A 20 19.32 -15.83 -3.73
CA LYS A 20 20.02 -16.98 -4.29
C LYS A 20 21.42 -16.57 -4.75
N HIS A 21 21.52 -15.44 -5.46
CA HIS A 21 22.80 -14.95 -5.97
C HIS A 21 23.80 -14.65 -4.85
N ILE A 22 23.40 -13.97 -3.77
CA ILE A 22 24.28 -13.66 -2.63
C ILE A 22 24.75 -14.96 -1.94
N ALA A 23 23.86 -15.94 -1.81
CA ALA A 23 24.16 -17.18 -1.10
C ALA A 23 25.06 -18.15 -1.91
N SER A 24 24.75 -18.34 -3.20
CA SER A 24 25.37 -19.40 -4.02
C SER A 24 26.38 -18.92 -5.05
N THR A 25 26.22 -17.71 -5.58
CA THR A 25 26.93 -17.29 -6.80
C THR A 25 28.00 -16.26 -6.50
N CYS A 26 27.65 -15.18 -5.79
CA CYS A 26 28.56 -14.10 -5.47
C CYS A 26 28.51 -13.80 -3.97
N ARG A 27 29.50 -14.31 -3.23
CA ARG A 27 29.65 -13.97 -1.81
C ARG A 27 30.31 -12.62 -1.57
N ARG A 28 30.78 -11.94 -2.62
CA ARG A 28 31.48 -10.65 -2.58
C ARG A 28 30.58 -9.46 -2.93
N VAL A 29 29.25 -9.60 -2.89
CA VAL A 29 28.33 -8.46 -3.10
C VAL A 29 28.65 -7.35 -2.10
N SER A 30 29.13 -6.21 -2.61
CA SER A 30 29.36 -4.98 -1.86
C SER A 30 28.10 -4.12 -1.79
N SER A 31 27.42 -3.97 -2.92
CA SER A 31 26.18 -3.20 -3.08
C SER A 31 25.26 -3.81 -4.15
N LEU A 32 24.00 -3.43 -4.11
CA LEU A 32 22.97 -3.74 -5.10
C LEU A 32 22.35 -2.44 -5.59
N SER A 33 22.52 -2.10 -6.86
CA SER A 33 22.02 -0.85 -7.42
C SER A 33 20.72 -1.11 -8.19
N CYS A 34 19.61 -0.47 -7.83
CA CYS A 34 18.38 -0.59 -8.60
C CYS A 34 18.56 0.08 -9.97
N ILE A 35 18.33 -0.65 -11.07
CA ILE A 35 18.53 -0.12 -12.43
C ILE A 35 17.50 0.98 -12.72
N ASP A 36 16.27 0.78 -12.22
CA ASP A 36 15.15 1.67 -12.48
C ASP A 36 15.36 3.03 -11.78
N CYS A 37 15.61 3.07 -10.47
CA CYS A 37 15.81 4.34 -9.72
C CYS A 37 17.26 4.81 -9.58
N GLY A 38 18.25 3.97 -9.83
CA GLY A 38 19.66 4.29 -9.63
C GLY A 38 20.11 4.36 -8.17
N LYS A 39 19.26 3.97 -7.20
CA LYS A 39 19.63 3.95 -5.78
C LYS A 39 20.42 2.70 -5.43
N ASP A 40 21.48 2.86 -4.64
CA ASP A 40 22.26 1.77 -4.08
C ASP A 40 21.66 1.24 -2.77
N PHE A 41 21.72 -0.07 -2.61
CA PHE A 41 21.21 -0.81 -1.46
C PHE A 41 22.31 -1.74 -0.92
N THR A 42 22.25 -2.02 0.37
CA THR A 42 23.05 -3.07 1.01
C THR A 42 22.37 -4.42 0.84
N ARG A 43 23.03 -5.49 1.31
CA ARG A 43 22.47 -6.85 1.30
C ARG A 43 21.15 -6.99 2.05
N ASP A 44 20.87 -6.13 3.01
CA ASP A 44 19.65 -6.18 3.81
C ASP A 44 18.60 -5.18 3.32
N SER A 45 19.02 -3.98 2.93
CA SER A 45 18.10 -2.88 2.60
C SER A 45 17.40 -3.03 1.23
N TYR A 46 17.92 -3.86 0.31
CA TYR A 46 17.27 -4.05 -1.00
C TYR A 46 15.86 -4.67 -0.88
N ARG A 47 15.60 -5.40 0.22
CA ARG A 47 14.29 -6.00 0.51
C ARG A 47 13.22 -4.95 0.75
N GLU A 48 13.60 -3.83 1.36
CA GLU A 48 12.73 -2.68 1.64
C GLU A 48 12.40 -1.87 0.40
N HIS A 49 13.07 -2.11 -0.73
CA HIS A 49 12.72 -1.48 -2.00
C HIS A 49 11.43 -2.08 -2.57
N ILE A 50 10.29 -1.54 -2.13
CA ILE A 50 8.94 -1.99 -2.49
C ILE A 50 8.39 -1.20 -3.67
N ARG A 51 8.81 0.05 -3.83
CA ARG A 51 8.35 0.98 -4.88
C ARG A 51 9.55 1.73 -5.49
N CYS A 52 9.59 1.78 -6.81
CA CYS A 52 10.59 2.53 -7.57
C CYS A 52 10.03 3.89 -8.01
N VAL A 53 10.91 4.85 -8.26
CA VAL A 53 10.56 6.13 -8.88
C VAL A 53 10.23 5.93 -10.36
N THR A 54 9.43 6.82 -10.91
CA THR A 54 9.13 6.87 -12.34
C THR A 54 10.28 7.46 -13.14
N GLU A 55 10.34 7.16 -14.45
CA GLU A 55 11.38 7.72 -15.34
C GLU A 55 11.39 9.25 -15.34
N GLN A 56 10.22 9.87 -15.24
CA GLN A 56 10.08 11.33 -15.19
C GLN A 56 10.59 11.91 -13.87
N GLU A 57 10.40 11.22 -12.74
CA GLU A 57 11.03 11.62 -11.46
C GLU A 57 12.56 11.48 -11.50
N LYS A 58 13.09 10.51 -12.25
CA LYS A 58 14.54 10.28 -12.36
C LYS A 58 15.24 11.27 -13.30
N TYR A 59 14.64 11.56 -14.45
CA TYR A 59 15.26 12.37 -15.52
C TYR A 59 14.63 13.74 -15.71
N GLY A 60 13.53 14.08 -15.02
CA GLY A 60 12.74 15.29 -15.26
C GLY A 60 13.40 16.61 -14.82
N GLY A 61 14.61 16.57 -14.26
CA GLY A 61 15.35 17.75 -13.82
C GLY A 61 14.67 18.53 -12.68
N SER A 62 15.28 19.65 -12.27
CA SER A 62 14.81 20.47 -11.14
C SER A 62 13.44 21.12 -11.35
N ASN A 63 12.90 21.11 -12.57
CA ASN A 63 11.59 21.65 -12.92
C ASN A 63 10.50 20.57 -13.04
N TYR A 64 10.79 19.32 -12.69
CA TYR A 64 9.78 18.25 -12.70
C TYR A 64 8.73 18.51 -11.63
N VAL A 65 7.52 18.86 -12.07
CA VAL A 65 6.34 18.85 -11.22
C VAL A 65 5.68 17.49 -11.39
N ALA A 66 5.69 16.69 -10.32
CA ALA A 66 4.96 15.43 -10.30
C ALA A 66 3.52 15.67 -10.80
N PRO A 67 3.01 14.89 -11.77
CA PRO A 67 1.67 15.10 -12.29
C PRO A 67 0.69 15.08 -11.12
N THR A 68 -0.27 16.00 -11.11
CA THR A 68 -1.25 16.15 -10.01
C THR A 68 -2.05 14.86 -9.73
N ASN A 69 -2.08 13.93 -10.68
CA ASN A 69 -2.71 12.60 -10.57
C ASN A 69 -1.80 11.51 -9.98
N MET A 70 -0.51 11.78 -9.80
CA MET A 70 0.43 10.88 -9.11
C MET A 70 -0.05 10.69 -7.67
N ASN A 71 -0.19 9.44 -7.23
CA ASN A 71 -0.75 9.07 -5.92
C ASN A 71 -2.23 9.42 -5.70
N LYS A 72 -3.01 9.78 -6.72
CA LYS A 72 -4.46 10.07 -6.56
C LYS A 72 -5.24 8.89 -5.97
N GLY A 73 -4.86 7.66 -6.30
CA GLY A 73 -5.44 6.45 -5.70
C GLY A 73 -5.12 6.31 -4.21
N GLU A 74 -3.87 6.55 -3.84
CA GLU A 74 -3.37 6.49 -2.46
C GLU A 74 -3.96 7.61 -1.61
N LYS A 75 -4.01 8.85 -2.11
CA LYS A 75 -4.70 9.96 -1.43
C LYS A 75 -6.17 9.64 -1.13
N LYS A 76 -6.88 9.07 -2.11
CA LYS A 76 -8.28 8.64 -1.93
C LYS A 76 -8.42 7.49 -0.92
N GLN A 77 -7.40 6.64 -0.81
CA GLN A 77 -7.39 5.54 0.14
C GLN A 77 -7.12 6.05 1.57
N ASN A 78 -6.18 6.96 1.74
CA ASN A 78 -5.87 7.61 3.02
C ASN A 78 -7.07 8.41 3.53
N GLN A 79 -7.71 9.20 2.66
CA GLN A 79 -8.94 9.92 3.00
C GLN A 79 -10.07 8.99 3.45
N TRP A 80 -10.21 7.83 2.80
CA TRP A 80 -11.20 6.83 3.22
C TRP A 80 -10.87 6.22 4.58
N PHE A 81 -9.58 5.98 4.85
CA PHE A 81 -9.14 5.51 6.16
C PHE A 81 -9.40 6.54 7.27
N GLU A 82 -9.19 7.84 7.00
CA GLU A 82 -9.52 8.93 7.93
C GLU A 82 -11.02 9.00 8.23
N ILE A 83 -11.87 8.71 7.24
CA ILE A 83 -13.33 8.60 7.45
C ILE A 83 -13.66 7.45 8.40
N VAL A 84 -13.03 6.29 8.23
CA VAL A 84 -13.20 5.15 9.15
C VAL A 84 -12.80 5.54 10.58
N GLN A 85 -11.66 6.21 10.75
CA GLN A 85 -11.22 6.70 12.08
C GLN A 85 -12.22 7.70 12.68
N SER A 86 -12.73 8.62 11.86
CA SER A 86 -13.75 9.58 12.29
C SER A 86 -15.04 8.90 12.73
N ALA A 87 -15.47 7.85 12.01
CA ALA A 87 -16.63 7.05 12.38
C ALA A 87 -16.44 6.29 13.70
N ILE A 88 -15.25 5.75 13.96
CA ILE A 88 -14.90 5.13 15.25
C ILE A 88 -15.03 6.16 16.39
N ASN A 89 -14.47 7.37 16.19
CA ASN A 89 -14.48 8.44 17.20
C ASN A 89 -15.88 9.00 17.47
N LEU A 90 -16.72 9.10 16.44
CA LEU A 90 -18.13 9.49 16.58
C LEU A 90 -18.92 8.51 17.45
N ASN A 91 -18.47 7.25 17.55
CA ASN A 91 -19.06 6.21 18.38
C ASN A 91 -20.58 6.06 18.15
N SER A 92 -21.00 6.25 16.89
CA SER A 92 -22.41 6.18 16.45
C SER A 92 -22.81 4.76 16.04
N GLY A 93 -24.11 4.49 16.07
CA GLY A 93 -24.71 3.22 15.66
C GLY A 93 -24.78 2.14 16.74
N SER A 94 -25.13 0.94 16.32
CA SER A 94 -25.29 -0.24 17.17
C SER A 94 -23.95 -0.75 17.75
N ALA A 95 -24.02 -1.52 18.84
CA ALA A 95 -22.83 -2.16 19.42
C ALA A 95 -22.08 -3.03 18.40
N GLN A 96 -22.81 -3.72 17.52
CA GLN A 96 -22.22 -4.54 16.46
C GLN A 96 -21.56 -3.69 15.37
N ALA A 97 -22.16 -2.55 14.98
CA ALA A 97 -21.56 -1.63 14.02
C ALA A 97 -20.22 -1.07 14.54
N LYS A 98 -20.16 -0.71 15.83
CA LYS A 98 -18.94 -0.26 16.49
C LYS A 98 -17.83 -1.31 16.47
N ILE A 99 -18.17 -2.59 16.66
CA ILE A 99 -17.20 -3.69 16.55
C ILE A 99 -16.64 -3.78 15.12
N VAL A 100 -17.50 -3.66 14.10
CA VAL A 100 -17.04 -3.67 12.69
C VAL A 100 -16.12 -2.49 12.42
N LEU A 101 -16.49 -1.27 12.82
CA LEU A 101 -15.68 -0.07 12.65
C LEU A 101 -14.29 -0.22 13.30
N ASN A 102 -14.22 -0.72 14.53
CA ASN A 102 -12.94 -0.98 15.20
C ASN A 102 -12.10 -2.05 14.48
N LYS A 103 -12.72 -3.07 13.87
CA LYS A 103 -11.98 -4.04 13.06
C LYS A 103 -11.44 -3.42 11.77
N LEU A 104 -12.16 -2.49 11.15
CA LEU A 104 -11.73 -1.82 9.90
C LEU A 104 -10.44 -1.02 10.06
N GLN A 105 -10.08 -0.58 11.28
CA GLN A 105 -8.83 0.15 11.53
C GLN A 105 -7.57 -0.63 11.13
N TYR A 106 -7.64 -1.97 11.12
CA TYR A 106 -6.52 -2.84 10.74
C TYR A 106 -6.42 -3.08 9.23
N TYR A 107 -7.33 -2.52 8.43
CA TYR A 107 -7.39 -2.71 6.98
C TYR A 107 -7.30 -1.37 6.23
N PRO A 108 -6.07 -0.81 6.06
CA PRO A 108 -5.88 0.47 5.38
C PRO A 108 -6.38 0.46 3.92
N ASN A 109 -6.43 -0.73 3.29
CA ASN A 109 -6.90 -0.94 1.92
C ASN A 109 -8.39 -1.30 1.81
N THR A 110 -9.22 -0.86 2.77
CA THR A 110 -10.66 -1.13 2.75
C THR A 110 -11.33 -0.59 1.47
N PRO A 111 -12.20 -1.37 0.79
CA PRO A 111 -12.85 -0.92 -0.44
C PRO A 111 -13.77 0.29 -0.24
N ARG A 112 -13.73 1.21 -1.22
CA ARG A 112 -14.49 2.48 -1.21
C ARG A 112 -15.79 2.45 -2.01
N LYS A 113 -16.12 1.32 -2.62
CA LYS A 113 -17.36 1.13 -3.38
C LYS A 113 -18.28 0.23 -2.56
N ARG A 114 -19.53 0.64 -2.35
CA ARG A 114 -20.51 -0.05 -1.50
C ARG A 114 -20.53 -1.56 -1.68
N ALA A 115 -20.79 -2.05 -2.90
CA ALA A 115 -20.85 -3.49 -3.18
C ALA A 115 -19.53 -4.23 -2.87
N LYS A 116 -18.39 -3.59 -3.09
CA LYS A 116 -17.07 -4.18 -2.78
C LYS A 116 -16.80 -4.15 -1.28
N PHE A 117 -17.23 -3.10 -0.58
CA PHE A 117 -17.12 -2.98 0.87
C PHE A 117 -17.96 -4.05 1.58
N ILE A 118 -19.23 -4.19 1.21
CA ILE A 118 -20.13 -5.20 1.80
C ILE A 118 -19.54 -6.59 1.63
N ASN A 119 -19.09 -6.92 0.42
CA ASN A 119 -18.41 -8.19 0.16
C ASN A 119 -17.13 -8.36 0.99
N PHE A 120 -16.33 -7.30 1.15
CA PHE A 120 -15.14 -7.33 1.97
C PHE A 120 -15.45 -7.59 3.44
N VAL A 121 -16.43 -6.91 4.04
CA VAL A 121 -16.82 -7.15 5.44
C VAL A 121 -17.33 -8.58 5.60
N ASN A 122 -18.17 -9.06 4.70
CA ASN A 122 -18.72 -10.42 4.75
C ASN A 122 -17.65 -11.51 4.62
N ASN A 123 -16.57 -11.27 3.86
CA ASN A 123 -15.53 -12.27 3.61
C ASN A 123 -14.31 -12.15 4.55
N SER A 124 -13.87 -10.94 4.86
CA SER A 124 -12.63 -10.69 5.61
C SER A 124 -12.87 -10.48 7.10
N ILE A 125 -13.98 -9.83 7.48
CA ILE A 125 -14.32 -9.57 8.88
C ILE A 125 -15.24 -10.66 9.45
N LYS A 126 -16.25 -11.09 8.67
CA LYS A 126 -17.21 -12.18 8.95
C LYS A 126 -18.04 -12.01 10.23
N GLY A 127 -19.15 -12.75 10.32
CA GLY A 127 -19.91 -12.89 11.57
C GLY A 127 -20.83 -11.71 11.93
N PHE A 128 -21.16 -10.85 10.97
CA PHE A 128 -22.09 -9.73 11.17
C PHE A 128 -23.30 -9.89 10.25
N PRO A 129 -24.52 -9.61 10.74
CA PRO A 129 -25.71 -9.69 9.91
C PRO A 129 -25.71 -8.58 8.84
N PRO A 130 -26.35 -8.78 7.67
CA PRO A 130 -26.34 -7.81 6.57
C PRO A 130 -26.79 -6.41 7.01
N ARG A 131 -27.80 -6.32 7.89
CA ARG A 131 -28.29 -5.04 8.43
C ARG A 131 -27.20 -4.22 9.12
N VAL A 132 -26.29 -4.86 9.86
CA VAL A 132 -25.18 -4.18 10.54
C VAL A 132 -24.13 -3.71 9.53
N VAL A 133 -23.84 -4.51 8.51
CA VAL A 133 -22.88 -4.12 7.46
C VAL A 133 -23.39 -2.91 6.68
N GLU A 134 -24.70 -2.86 6.41
CA GLU A 134 -25.38 -1.72 5.79
C GLU A 134 -25.40 -0.48 6.68
N GLU A 135 -25.68 -0.66 7.98
CA GLU A 135 -25.59 0.42 8.97
C GLU A 135 -24.19 1.05 8.98
N VAL A 136 -23.14 0.22 9.02
CA VAL A 136 -21.74 0.70 8.97
C VAL A 136 -21.47 1.46 7.68
N TRP A 137 -21.92 0.94 6.52
CA TRP A 137 -21.75 1.67 5.26
C TRP A 137 -22.44 3.03 5.29
N SER A 138 -23.66 3.10 5.82
CA SER A 138 -24.41 4.35 5.94
C SER A 138 -23.68 5.37 6.82
N ILE A 139 -23.11 4.95 7.95
CA ILE A 139 -22.29 5.81 8.81
C ILE A 139 -21.06 6.35 8.06
N LEU A 140 -20.38 5.53 7.27
CA LEU A 140 -19.23 5.98 6.49
C LEU A 140 -19.64 6.93 5.35
N GLU A 141 -20.81 6.69 4.76
CA GLU A 141 -21.36 7.50 3.66
C GLU A 141 -21.79 8.90 4.12
N THR A 142 -22.30 9.05 5.35
CA THR A 142 -22.62 10.38 5.89
C THR A 142 -21.39 11.26 6.14
N LEU A 143 -20.22 10.65 6.27
CA LEU A 143 -18.94 11.33 6.52
C LEU A 143 -18.15 11.61 5.23
N LEU A 144 -18.64 11.17 4.07
CA LEU A 144 -18.01 11.50 2.80
C LEU A 144 -18.21 12.99 2.47
N PRO A 145 -17.16 13.71 2.05
CA PRO A 145 -17.32 15.08 1.57
C PRO A 145 -18.19 15.07 0.30
N LYS A 146 -19.20 15.94 0.28
CA LYS A 146 -20.10 16.16 -0.85
C LYS A 146 -19.43 17.00 -1.94
#